data_AF-A0A945CSJ7-F1
#
_entry.id   AF-A0A945CSJ7-F1
#
_cell.length_a   1.000
_cell.length_b   1.000
_cell.length_c   1.000
_cell.angle_alpha   90.00
_cell.angle_beta   90.00
_cell.angle_gamma   90.00
#
_symmetry.space_group_name_H-M   'P 1'
#
loop_
_entity.id
_entity.type
_entity.pdbx_description
1 polymer ?
#
loop_
_entity_poly.entity_id
_entity_poly.type
_entity_poly.pdbx_seq_one_letter_code
_entity_poly.pdbx_strand_id
1 'polypeptide(L)'
;MTEWTENLDIDSAYSLSDEQIARFRSDGFIKLKDVFAPETLSHFGGEITAAVDGLNREERPLEQRDTYARAFLQITNLWQESEEVRTFVFGRRLA
;
A
#
# COMPACT_ATOMS: atom_id res chain seq x y z
N MET A 1 7.57 -0.37 21.87
CA MET A 1 7.66 -1.66 21.15
C MET A 1 6.42 -2.45 21.51
N THR A 2 5.39 -2.34 20.69
CA THR A 2 4.06 -2.85 21.04
C THR A 2 3.87 -4.20 20.35
N GLU A 3 3.47 -5.21 21.12
CA GLU A 3 3.25 -6.63 20.79
C GLU A 3 2.41 -6.97 19.54
N TRP A 4 1.92 -5.98 18.78
CA TRP A 4 1.00 -6.20 17.66
C TRP A 4 1.68 -6.50 16.32
N THR A 5 2.95 -6.17 16.17
CA THR A 5 3.68 -6.36 14.89
C THR A 5 3.96 -7.82 14.58
N GLU A 6 3.88 -8.74 15.56
CA GLU A 6 4.15 -10.17 15.35
C GLU A 6 3.05 -10.90 14.55
N ASN A 7 1.88 -10.30 14.33
CA ASN A 7 0.73 -10.99 13.72
C ASN A 7 0.33 -10.46 12.33
N LEU A 8 1.12 -9.55 11.75
CA LEU A 8 0.86 -9.05 10.39
C LEU A 8 1.71 -9.83 9.38
N ASP A 9 1.07 -10.25 8.29
CA ASP A 9 1.66 -11.20 7.34
C ASP A 9 2.63 -10.56 6.32
N ILE A 10 3.06 -9.31 6.57
CA ILE A 10 3.96 -8.52 5.70
C ILE A 10 5.33 -9.15 5.45
N ASP A 11 5.78 -10.01 6.36
CA ASP A 11 7.08 -10.66 6.30
C ASP A 11 7.03 -12.17 6.01
N SER A 12 5.82 -12.68 5.80
CA SER A 12 5.60 -14.10 5.52
C SER A 12 5.51 -14.35 4.02
N ALA A 13 5.97 -15.53 3.58
CA ALA A 13 5.96 -15.88 2.17
C ALA A 13 4.53 -15.95 1.61
N TYR A 14 4.33 -15.39 0.41
CA TYR A 14 3.14 -15.59 -0.41
C TYR A 14 3.50 -16.51 -1.57
N SER A 15 3.04 -17.76 -1.52
CA SER A 15 3.38 -18.76 -2.53
C SER A 15 2.75 -18.45 -3.88
N LEU A 16 3.56 -18.48 -4.93
CA LEU A 16 3.13 -18.33 -6.32
C LEU A 16 3.18 -19.67 -7.05
N SER A 17 2.17 -19.95 -7.86
CA SER A 17 2.18 -21.10 -8.76
C SER A 17 2.93 -20.78 -10.06
N ASP A 18 3.42 -21.82 -10.73
CA ASP A 18 4.07 -21.69 -12.03
C ASP A 18 3.16 -21.01 -13.07
N GLU A 19 1.84 -21.28 -13.00
CA GLU A 19 0.83 -20.65 -13.84
C GLU A 19 0.75 -19.12 -13.61
N GLN A 20 0.79 -18.69 -12.34
CA GLN A 20 0.78 -17.26 -11.99
C GLN A 20 2.05 -16.57 -12.50
N ILE A 21 3.20 -17.22 -12.35
CA ILE A 21 4.48 -16.70 -12.85
C ILE A 21 4.48 -16.62 -14.39
N ALA A 22 3.99 -17.66 -15.06
CA ALA A 22 3.90 -17.69 -16.53
C ALA A 22 2.98 -16.58 -17.06
N ARG A 23 1.83 -16.37 -16.43
CA ARG A 23 0.89 -15.31 -16.82
C ARG A 23 1.48 -13.92 -16.65
N PHE A 24 2.17 -13.64 -15.54
CA PHE A 24 2.87 -12.37 -15.37
C PHE A 24 3.91 -12.13 -16.47
N ARG A 25 4.69 -13.15 -16.82
CA ARG A 25 5.70 -13.06 -17.90
C ARG A 25 5.09 -12.82 -19.28
N SER A 26 3.92 -13.41 -19.55
CA SER A 26 3.18 -13.23 -20.81
C SER A 26 2.54 -11.84 -20.90
N ASP A 27 1.84 -11.43 -19.84
CA ASP A 27 0.91 -10.29 -19.91
C ASP A 27 1.56 -8.99 -19.42
N GLY A 28 2.71 -9.07 -18.74
CA GLY A 28 3.40 -7.94 -18.11
C GLY A 28 2.75 -7.47 -16.80
N PHE A 29 1.64 -8.08 -16.39
CA PHE A 29 0.96 -7.83 -15.12
C PHE A 29 0.22 -9.09 -14.65
N ILE A 30 -0.13 -9.13 -13.37
CA ILE A 30 -0.99 -10.16 -12.80
C ILE A 30 -1.84 -9.59 -11.67
N LYS A 31 -3.07 -10.10 -11.54
CA LYS A 31 -3.89 -9.91 -10.35
C LYS A 31 -3.72 -11.11 -9.42
N LEU A 32 -3.17 -10.86 -8.23
CA LEU A 32 -3.12 -11.81 -7.13
C LEU A 32 -4.23 -11.47 -6.14
N LYS A 33 -4.89 -12.50 -5.60
CA LYS A 33 -5.94 -12.33 -4.58
C LYS A 33 -5.38 -12.67 -3.22
N ASP A 34 -5.93 -12.04 -2.19
CA ASP A 34 -5.67 -12.37 -0.79
C ASP A 34 -4.16 -12.34 -0.47
N VAL A 35 -3.46 -11.36 -1.06
CA VAL A 35 -2.02 -11.14 -0.82
C VAL A 35 -1.77 -10.77 0.63
N PHE A 36 -2.73 -10.17 1.32
CA PHE A 36 -2.64 -9.87 2.74
C PHE A 36 -3.90 -10.30 3.47
N ALA A 37 -3.75 -10.69 4.72
CA ALA A 37 -4.86 -10.91 5.63
C ALA A 37 -5.65 -9.59 5.85
N PRO A 38 -6.97 -9.67 6.11
CA PRO A 38 -7.80 -8.50 6.38
C PRO A 38 -7.26 -7.59 7.50
N GLU A 39 -6.61 -8.15 8.50
CA GLU A 39 -6.03 -7.45 9.65
C GLU A 39 -4.85 -6.57 9.21
N THR A 40 -3.97 -7.10 8.35
CA THR A 40 -2.86 -6.35 7.75
C THR A 40 -3.38 -5.19 6.91
N LEU A 41 -4.41 -5.44 6.09
CA LEU A 41 -5.02 -4.40 5.27
C LEU A 41 -5.69 -3.31 6.11
N SER A 42 -6.38 -3.71 7.19
CA SER A 42 -7.03 -2.77 8.11
C SER A 42 -6.01 -1.89 8.83
N HIS A 43 -4.94 -2.49 9.36
CA HIS A 43 -3.90 -1.76 10.09
C HIS A 43 -3.18 -0.76 9.17
N PHE A 44 -2.53 -1.24 8.11
CA PHE A 44 -1.74 -0.36 7.25
C PHE A 44 -2.61 0.57 6.40
N GLY A 45 -3.85 0.19 6.08
CA GLY A 45 -4.81 1.11 5.47
C GLY A 45 -5.09 2.33 6.36
N GLY A 46 -5.21 2.12 7.68
CA GLY A 46 -5.31 3.18 8.67
C GLY A 46 -4.06 4.07 8.72
N GLU A 47 -2.88 3.47 8.85
CA GLU A 47 -1.60 4.20 8.92
C GLU A 47 -1.34 5.03 7.66
N ILE A 48 -1.59 4.46 6.47
CA ILE A 48 -1.46 5.17 5.19
C ILE A 48 -2.46 6.33 5.12
N THR A 49 -3.71 6.14 5.54
CA THR A 49 -4.72 7.19 5.54
C THR A 49 -4.29 8.35 6.46
N ALA A 50 -3.84 8.04 7.68
CA ALA A 50 -3.37 9.04 8.63
C ALA A 50 -2.16 9.82 8.11
N ALA A 51 -1.18 9.13 7.50
CA ALA A 51 -0.01 9.77 6.91
C ALA A 51 -0.37 10.66 5.71
N VAL A 52 -1.32 10.23 4.87
CA VAL A 52 -1.84 11.03 3.75
C VAL A 52 -2.52 12.29 4.26
N ASP A 53 -3.44 12.16 5.23
CA ASP A 53 -4.18 13.30 5.79
C ASP A 53 -3.24 14.31 6.47
N GLY A 54 -2.20 13.83 7.16
CA GLY A 54 -1.23 14.70 7.82
C GLY A 54 -0.32 15.50 6.88
N LEU A 55 -0.08 15.00 5.66
CA LEU A 55 0.79 15.65 4.67
C LEU A 55 0.02 16.37 3.57
N ASN A 56 -1.28 16.12 3.44
CA ASN A 56 -2.12 16.75 2.45
C ASN A 56 -2.21 18.26 2.67
N ARG A 57 -1.82 19.04 1.66
CA ARG A 57 -1.92 20.51 1.64
C ARG A 57 -2.95 21.03 0.63
N GLU A 58 -3.72 20.13 0.02
CA GLU A 58 -4.71 20.47 -0.99
C GLU A 58 -6.02 20.91 -0.33
N GLU A 59 -6.11 22.21 -0.05
CA GLU A 59 -7.26 22.85 0.56
C GLU A 59 -8.27 23.38 -0.46
N ARG A 60 -7.95 23.38 -1.77
CA ARG A 60 -8.85 23.92 -2.78
C ARG A 60 -10.12 23.05 -2.90
N PRO A 61 -11.30 23.67 -3.08
CA PRO A 61 -12.52 22.95 -3.47
C PRO A 61 -12.31 22.15 -4.76
N LEU A 62 -13.04 21.05 -4.92
CA LEU A 62 -12.92 20.17 -6.09
C LEU A 62 -13.12 20.93 -7.41
N GLU A 63 -13.99 21.95 -7.44
CA GLU A 63 -14.31 22.76 -8.62
C GLU A 63 -13.10 23.59 -9.10
N GLN A 64 -12.15 23.87 -8.20
CA GLN A 64 -10.95 24.68 -8.46
C GLN A 64 -9.70 23.83 -8.74
N ARG A 65 -9.84 22.49 -8.70
CA ARG A 65 -8.77 21.54 -9.03
C ARG A 65 -8.81 21.21 -10.52
N ASP A 66 -7.64 20.96 -11.11
CA ASP A 66 -7.57 20.49 -12.50
C ASP A 66 -8.12 19.06 -12.63
N THR A 67 -8.25 18.54 -13.85
CA THR A 67 -8.82 17.21 -14.09
C THR A 67 -8.08 16.09 -13.35
N TYR A 68 -6.77 16.19 -13.16
CA TYR A 68 -5.98 15.17 -12.48
C TYR A 68 -6.10 15.29 -10.97
N ALA A 69 -5.98 16.49 -10.41
CA ALA A 69 -6.13 16.79 -8.99
C ALA A 69 -7.57 16.61 -8.48
N ARG A 70 -8.56 16.57 -9.37
CA ARG A 70 -9.94 16.14 -9.06
C ARG A 70 -10.09 14.64 -8.96
N ALA A 71 -9.29 13.87 -9.71
CA ALA A 71 -9.38 12.42 -9.74
C ALA A 71 -8.56 11.77 -8.62
N PHE A 72 -7.39 12.33 -8.30
CA PHE A 72 -6.46 11.74 -7.33
C PHE A 72 -5.78 12.80 -6.46
N LEU A 73 -5.74 12.54 -5.16
CA LEU A 73 -4.76 13.13 -4.26
C LEU A 73 -3.48 12.30 -4.34
N GLN A 74 -2.33 12.94 -4.56
CA GLN A 74 -1.05 12.25 -4.69
C GLN A 74 -0.04 12.81 -3.69
N ILE A 75 0.53 11.91 -2.89
CA ILE A 75 1.67 12.18 -2.01
C ILE A 75 2.78 11.20 -2.42
N THR A 76 3.88 11.75 -2.92
CA THR A 76 5.02 10.96 -3.39
C THR A 76 5.92 10.57 -2.24
N ASN A 77 6.49 9.36 -2.28
CA ASN A 77 7.45 8.86 -1.29
C ASN A 77 6.93 8.87 0.16
N LEU A 78 5.65 8.55 0.37
CA LEU A 78 5.03 8.50 1.70
C LEU A 78 5.81 7.67 2.74
N TRP A 79 6.51 6.62 2.29
CA TRP A 79 7.39 5.78 3.12
C TRP A 79 8.60 6.52 3.73
N GLN A 80 8.96 7.70 3.24
CA GLN A 80 10.01 8.53 3.85
C GLN A 80 9.50 9.35 5.04
N GLU A 81 8.18 9.49 5.15
CA GLU A 81 7.52 10.37 6.12
C GLU A 81 6.82 9.58 7.24
N SER A 82 6.63 8.26 7.09
CA SER A 82 6.07 7.37 8.11
C SER A 82 6.83 6.05 8.16
N GLU A 83 7.31 5.70 9.36
CA GLU A 83 8.00 4.43 9.64
C GLU A 83 7.06 3.23 9.51
N GLU A 84 5.77 3.41 9.80
CA GLU A 84 4.72 2.40 9.64
C GLU A 84 4.49 2.11 8.14
N VAL A 85 4.34 3.17 7.33
CA VAL A 85 4.23 3.02 5.86
C VAL A 85 5.51 2.42 5.28
N ARG A 86 6.68 2.82 5.79
CA ARG A 86 7.96 2.22 5.41
C ARG A 86 7.99 0.73 5.72
N THR A 87 7.56 0.34 6.92
CA THR A 87 7.51 -1.07 7.34
C THR A 87 6.65 -1.90 6.40
N PHE A 88 5.49 -1.39 5.97
CA PHE A 88 4.63 -2.06 5.00
C PHE A 88 5.29 -2.22 3.63
N VAL A 89 5.83 -1.14 3.06
CA VAL A 89 6.42 -1.13 1.71
C VAL A 89 7.65 -2.03 1.60
N PHE A 90 8.44 -2.13 2.68
CA PHE A 90 9.65 -2.96 2.72
C PHE A 90 9.42 -4.38 3.26
N GLY A 91 8.18 -4.78 3.53
CA GLY A 91 7.85 -6.13 3.99
C GLY A 91 8.24 -7.20 2.97
N ARG A 92 8.82 -8.31 3.43
CA ARG A 92 9.34 -9.38 2.55
C ARG A 92 8.29 -10.00 1.62
N ARG A 93 7.01 -9.90 1.95
CA ARG A 93 5.92 -10.44 1.13
C ARG A 93 5.76 -9.71 -0.21
N LEU A 94 6.10 -8.42 -0.27
CA LEU A 94 6.03 -7.61 -1.51
C LEU A 94 7.36 -7.53 -2.27
N ALA A 95 8.44 -8.09 -1.70
CA ALA A 95 9.81 -7.99 -2.22
C ALA A 95 10.11 -8.93 -3.40
#